data_AF-W1X380-F1
#
_entry.id   AF-W1X380-F1
#
_cell.length_a   1.000
_cell.length_b   1.000
_cell.length_c   1.000
_cell.angle_alpha   90.00
_cell.angle_beta   90.00
_cell.angle_gamma   90.00
#
_symmetry.space_group_name_H-M   'P 1'
#
loop_
_entity.id
_entity.type
_entity.pdbx_description
1 polymer ?
#
loop_
_entity_poly.entity_id
_entity_poly.type
_entity_poly.pdbx_seq_one_letter_code
_entity_poly.pdbx_strand_id
1 'polypeptide(L)' 'NMQRLNNSYKCLIILFNDDLDNLMACALSRKWYNIESVISVCNDFENERIFDEYGVMRISINNIYNK' A
#
# COMPACT_ATOMS: atom_id res chain seq x y z
N ASN A 1 14.30 -23.06 -4.78
CA ASN A 1 15.14 -21.92 -5.21
C ASN A 1 14.32 -20.98 -6.08
N MET A 2 13.52 -20.10 -5.48
CA MET A 2 12.87 -19.01 -6.24
C MET A 2 13.98 -18.04 -6.64
N GLN A 3 14.24 -17.97 -7.94
CA GLN A 3 15.13 -16.97 -8.51
C GLN A 3 14.59 -15.59 -8.11
N ARG A 4 15.43 -14.79 -7.45
CA ARG A 4 15.16 -13.37 -7.20
C ARG A 4 14.85 -12.75 -8.57
N LEU A 5 13.57 -12.47 -8.83
CA LEU A 5 13.18 -11.61 -9.92
C LEU A 5 13.95 -10.29 -9.70
N ASN A 6 14.82 -9.95 -10.63
CA ASN A 6 15.48 -8.64 -10.71
C ASN A 6 14.37 -7.61 -11.00
N ASN A 7 13.52 -7.34 -10.02
CA ASN A 7 12.35 -6.51 -10.20
C ASN A 7 12.78 -5.05 -10.23
N SER A 8 12.74 -4.48 -11.44
CA SER A 8 13.03 -3.08 -11.78
C SER A 8 11.92 -2.10 -11.32
N TYR A 9 10.96 -2.55 -10.52
CA TYR A 9 9.82 -1.73 -10.12
C TYR A 9 10.23 -0.78 -9.01
N LYS A 10 10.25 0.52 -9.33
CA LYS A 10 10.63 1.57 -8.39
C LYS A 10 9.56 1.89 -7.36
N CYS A 11 8.29 1.63 -7.70
CA CYS A 11 7.14 1.94 -6.87
C CYS A 11 5.97 1.03 -7.23
N LEU A 12 5.14 0.68 -6.24
CA LEU A 12 3.87 -0.02 -6.43
C LEU A 12 2.72 0.87 -5.94
N ILE A 13 1.66 0.97 -6.74
CA ILE A 13 0.43 1.69 -6.40
C ILE A 13 -0.68 0.66 -6.18
N ILE A 14 -1.35 0.72 -5.03
CA ILE A 14 -2.36 -0.25 -4.61
C ILE A 14 -3.69 0.49 -4.35
N LEU A 15 -4.73 0.10 -5.09
CA LEU A 15 -5.99 0.84 -5.20
C LEU A 15 -7.21 -0.09 -5.10
N PHE A 16 -7.21 -1.01 -4.14
CA PHE A 16 -8.41 -1.79 -3.85
C PHE A 16 -9.44 -0.94 -3.10
N ASN A 17 -10.71 -1.30 -3.27
CA ASN A 17 -11.82 -0.67 -2.56
C ASN A 17 -11.84 -1.00 -1.07
N ASP A 18 -11.22 -2.12 -0.68
CA ASP A 18 -11.14 -2.57 0.70
C ASP A 18 -9.72 -2.31 1.27
N ASP A 19 -9.67 -1.71 2.46
CA ASP A 19 -8.42 -1.35 3.11
C ASP A 19 -7.61 -2.56 3.60
N LEU A 20 -8.28 -3.66 3.95
CA LEU A 20 -7.60 -4.90 4.33
C LEU A 20 -6.85 -5.47 3.12
N ASP A 21 -7.46 -5.47 1.94
CA ASP A 21 -6.81 -5.91 0.70
C ASP A 21 -5.59 -5.04 0.37
N ASN A 22 -5.73 -3.72 0.55
CA ASN A 22 -4.65 -2.76 0.38
C ASN A 22 -3.47 -3.04 1.32
N LEU A 23 -3.74 -3.23 2.62
CA LEU A 23 -2.72 -3.54 3.62
C LEU A 23 -2.05 -4.89 3.37
N MET A 24 -2.82 -5.92 3.00
CA MET A 24 -2.29 -7.24 2.66
C MET A 24 -1.35 -7.16 1.45
N ALA A 25 -1.75 -6.45 0.39
CA ALA A 25 -0.92 -6.27 -0.79
C ALA A 25 0.35 -5.45 -0.48
N CYS A 26 0.29 -4.45 0.40
CA CYS A 26 1.45 -3.73 0.92
C CYS A 26 2.44 -4.66 1.65
N ALA A 27 1.94 -5.54 2.51
CA ALA A 27 2.78 -6.47 3.27
C ALA A 27 3.45 -7.50 2.34
N LEU A 28 2.71 -8.05 1.37
CA LEU A 28 3.23 -9.02 0.41
C LEU A 28 4.25 -8.41 -0.55
N SER A 29 4.03 -7.19 -1.04
CA SER A 29 4.95 -6.51 -1.96
C SER A 29 6.33 -6.30 -1.34
N ARG A 30 6.39 -5.91 -0.05
CA ARG A 30 7.64 -5.77 0.69
C ARG A 30 8.29 -7.12 0.97
N LYS A 31 7.53 -8.08 1.49
CA LYS A 31 8.08 -9.36 1.96
C LYS A 31 8.56 -10.26 0.82
N TRP A 32 7.83 -10.29 -0.31
CA TRP A 32 8.09 -11.25 -1.38
C TRP A 32 8.71 -10.63 -2.62
N TYR A 33 8.44 -9.35 -2.89
CA TYR A 33 8.91 -8.67 -4.10
C TYR A 33 9.97 -7.61 -3.82
N ASN A 34 10.31 -7.35 -2.55
CA ASN A 34 11.31 -6.38 -2.12
C ASN A 34 11.05 -4.96 -2.68
N ILE A 35 9.77 -4.59 -2.80
CA ILE A 35 9.34 -3.26 -3.24
C ILE A 35 9.09 -2.42 -1.99
N GLU A 36 10.01 -1.52 -1.65
CA GLU A 36 9.89 -0.69 -0.45
C GLU A 36 8.97 0.52 -0.65
N SER A 37 9.01 1.13 -1.84
CA SER A 37 8.16 2.26 -2.19
C SER A 37 6.76 1.77 -2.59
N VAL A 38 5.82 1.90 -1.68
CA VAL A 38 4.41 1.52 -1.89
C VAL A 38 3.53 2.71 -1.53
N ILE A 39 2.68 3.09 -2.49
CA ILE A 39 1.61 4.06 -2.30
C ILE A 39 0.29 3.30 -2.30
N SER A 40 -0.55 3.53 -1.31
CA SER A 40 -1.85 2.86 -1.23
C SER A 40 -2.96 3.85 -0.93
N VAL A 41 -4.17 3.54 -1.38
CA VAL A 41 -5.36 4.26 -0.95
C VAL A 41 -5.79 3.80 0.44
N CYS A 42 -6.23 4.74 1.27
CA CYS A 42 -6.89 4.50 2.55
C CYS A 42 -8.33 5.01 2.39
N ASN A 43 -9.26 4.08 2.28
CA ASN A 43 -10.68 4.36 2.00
C ASN A 43 -11.40 4.80 3.28
N ASP A 44 -11.08 4.18 4.42
CA ASP A 44 -11.64 4.51 5.73
C ASP A 44 -10.64 5.34 6.56
N PHE A 45 -11.12 6.41 7.20
CA PHE A 45 -10.28 7.24 8.05
C PHE A 45 -9.86 6.51 9.33
N GLU A 46 -10.66 5.55 9.82
CA GLU A 46 -10.36 4.80 11.03
C GLU A 46 -9.10 3.94 10.86
N ASN A 47 -8.79 3.56 9.61
CA ASN A 47 -7.64 2.74 9.27
C ASN A 47 -6.35 3.54 9.06
N GLU A 48 -6.41 4.88 9.02
CA GLU A 48 -5.24 5.72 8.73
C GLU A 48 -4.05 5.42 9.66
N ARG A 49 -4.34 5.20 10.96
CA ARG A 49 -3.31 4.87 11.94
C ARG A 49 -2.58 3.57 11.59
N ILE A 50 -3.31 2.57 11.10
CA ILE A 50 -2.74 1.26 10.73
C ILE A 50 -1.86 1.42 9.49
N PHE A 51 -2.27 2.22 8.50
CA PHE A 51 -1.44 2.53 7.35
C PHE A 51 -0.13 3.22 7.75
N ASP A 52 -0.21 4.18 8.68
CA ASP A 52 0.96 4.90 9.20
C ASP A 52 1.89 3.96 10.01
N GLU A 53 1.34 3.07 10.84
CA GLU A 53 2.10 2.04 11.58
C GLU A 53 2.80 1.05 10.64
N TYR A 54 2.17 0.70 9.52
CA TYR A 54 2.78 -0.10 8.47
C TYR A 54 3.75 0.71 7.60
N GLY A 55 3.90 2.02 7.81
CA GLY A 55 4.79 2.89 7.04
C GLY A 55 4.43 2.93 5.56
N VAL A 56 3.15 2.82 5.22
CA VAL A 56 2.64 2.91 3.85
C VAL A 56 2.35 4.37 3.53
N MET A 57 2.84 4.86 2.39
CA MET A 57 2.46 6.20 1.93
C MET A 57 1.00 6.15 1.47
N ARG A 58 0.10 6.82 2.19
CA ARG A 58 -1.35 6.73 1.93
C ARG A 58 -1.92 7.94 1.20
N ILE A 59 -2.94 7.69 0.37
CA ILE A 59 -3.85 8.71 -0.17
C ILE A 59 -5.20 8.50 0.52
N SER A 60 -5.63 9.48 1.33
CA SER A 60 -6.94 9.44 1.98
C SER A 60 -8.02 10.01 1.07
N ILE A 61 -9.06 9.23 0.79
CA ILE A 61 -10.17 9.66 -0.07
C ILE A 61 -11.07 10.71 0.61
N ASN A 62 -11.12 10.73 1.94
CA ASN A 62 -11.91 11.73 2.69
C ASN A 62 -11.47 13.18 2.44
N ASN A 63 -10.23 13.39 1.96
CA ASN A 63 -9.74 14.71 1.57
C ASN A 63 -10.16 15.13 0.15
N ILE A 64 -10.77 14.23 -0.63
CA ILE A 64 -11.14 14.50 -2.04
C ILE A 64 -12.57 15.04 -2.15
N TYR A 65 -13.48 14.59 -1.26
CA TYR A 65 -14.91 14.94 -1.33
C TYR A 65 -15.33 16.09 -0.39
N ASN A 66 -14.43 16.57 0.49
CA ASN A 66 -14.66 17.77 1.31
C ASN A 66 -14.15 19.04 0.59
N LYS A 67 -14.74 19.37 -0.56
CA LYS A 67 -14.57 20.66 -1.26
C LYS A 67 -15.90 21.37 -1.40
#